data_AF-A0A0E9P661-F1
#
_entry.id   AF-A0A0E9P661-F1
#
_cell.length_a   1.000
_cell.length_b   1.000
_cell.length_c   1.000
_cell.angle_alpha   90.00
_cell.angle_beta   90.00
_cell.angle_gamma   90.00
#
_symmetry.space_group_name_H-M   'P 1'
#
loop_
_entity.id
_entity.type
_entity.pdbx_description
1 polymer ?
#
loop_
_entity_poly.entity_id
_entity_poly.type
_entity_poly.pdbx_seq_one_letter_code
_entity_poly.pdbx_strand_id
1 'polypeptide(L)' 'MRVETMELCVTACEKFSTNNESAAKMIKESMDKKFGSSWHVVIGEGFGFEVTHEVKNLLYMFFGGSLAVCVWKCS' A
#
# COMPACT_ATOMS: atom_id res chain seq x y z
N MET A 1 8.89 9.90 2.23
CA MET A 1 7.68 9.19 1.76
C MET A 1 8.03 7.80 1.25
N ARG A 2 8.68 7.62 0.09
CA ARG A 2 8.90 6.29 -0.50
C ARG A 2 9.47 5.22 0.46
N VAL A 3 10.64 5.45 1.07
CA VAL A 3 11.29 4.48 1.98
C VAL A 3 10.39 4.16 3.16
N GLU A 4 9.83 5.20 3.79
CA GLU A 4 8.92 5.04 4.91
C GLU A 4 7.65 4.24 4.56
N THR A 5 7.05 4.50 3.39
CA THR A 5 5.89 3.73 2.92
C THR A 5 6.28 2.27 2.65
N MET A 6 7.48 2.00 2.16
CA MET A 6 7.96 0.62 1.97
C MET A 6 8.13 -0.11 3.32
N GLU A 7 8.74 0.54 4.32
CA GLU A 7 8.89 -0.03 5.67
C GLU A 7 7.53 -0.30 6.33
N LEU A 8 6.57 0.62 6.15
CA LEU A 8 5.19 0.44 6.59
C LEU A 8 4.51 -0.75 5.90
N CYS A 9 4.71 -0.92 4.58
CA CYS A 9 4.17 -2.06 3.84
C CYS A 9 4.74 -3.39 4.34
N VAL A 10 6.05 -3.46 4.57
CA VAL A 10 6.72 -4.64 5.14
C VAL A 10 6.13 -4.97 6.51
N THR A 11 6.06 -3.98 7.39
CA THR A 11 5.54 -4.15 8.76
C THR A 11 4.09 -4.64 8.76
N ALA A 12 3.24 -4.08 7.90
CA ALA A 12 1.84 -4.46 7.79
C ALA A 12 1.68 -5.88 7.23
N CYS A 13 2.46 -6.26 6.22
CA CYS A 13 2.40 -7.60 5.62
C CYS A 13 2.94 -8.68 6.57
N GLU A 14 3.97 -8.38 7.37
CA GLU A 14 4.47 -9.30 8.40
C GLU A 14 3.45 -9.47 9.53
N LYS A 15 2.85 -8.37 9.99
CA LYS A 15 1.88 -8.38 11.09
C LYS A 15 0.57 -9.10 10.72
N PHE A 16 0.13 -8.97 9.47
CA PHE A 16 -1.14 -9.54 8.99
C PHE A 16 -0.91 -10.51 7.83
N SER A 17 0.03 -11.45 8.01
CA SER A 17 0.47 -12.40 6.99
C SER A 17 -0.63 -13.28 6.38
N THR A 18 -1.75 -13.48 7.08
CA THR A 18 -2.91 -14.25 6.61
C THR A 18 -4.15 -13.40 6.33
N ASN A 19 -4.06 -12.07 6.47
CA ASN A 19 -5.19 -11.15 6.33
C ASN A 19 -4.79 -9.87 5.58
N ASN A 20 -4.82 -9.95 4.25
CA ASN A 20 -4.48 -8.84 3.36
C ASN A 20 -5.37 -7.61 3.57
N GLU A 21 -6.64 -7.79 3.93
CA GLU A 21 -7.56 -6.69 4.20
C GLU A 21 -7.09 -5.84 5.39
N SER A 22 -6.65 -6.50 6.47
CA SER A 22 -6.13 -5.83 7.66
C SER A 22 -4.80 -5.12 7.38
N ALA A 23 -3.91 -5.73 6.59
CA ALA A 23 -2.68 -5.08 6.14
C ALA A 23 -2.98 -3.83 5.31
N ALA A 24 -3.86 -3.93 4.31
CA ALA A 24 -4.23 -2.82 3.43
C ALA A 24 -4.87 -1.67 4.23
N LYS A 25 -5.76 -2.00 5.17
CA LYS A 25 -6.39 -1.03 6.07
C LYS A 25 -5.35 -0.28 6.92
N MET A 26 -4.41 -0.99 7.55
CA MET A 26 -3.35 -0.38 8.35
C MET A 26 -2.50 0.60 7.53
N ILE A 27 -2.10 0.20 6.31
CA ILE A 27 -1.28 1.05 5.44
C ILE A 27 -2.08 2.30 5.06
N LYS A 28 -3.32 2.14 4.60
CA LYS A 28 -4.20 3.25 4.21
C LYS A 28 -4.37 4.25 5.34
N GLU A 29 -4.79 3.80 6.52
CA GLU A 29 -5.07 4.68 7.67
C GLU A 29 -3.80 5.42 8.13
N SER A 30 -2.64 4.76 8.09
CA SER A 30 -1.36 5.38 8.46
C SER A 30 -0.93 6.43 7.44
N MET A 31 -1.11 6.17 6.15
CA MET A 31 -0.81 7.10 5.07
C MET A 31 -1.76 8.30 5.08
N ASP A 32 -3.07 8.08 5.26
CA ASP A 32 -4.08 9.14 5.41
C ASP A 32 -3.76 10.05 6.61
N LYS A 33 -3.41 9.46 7.75
CA LYS A 33 -3.05 10.21 8.97
C LYS A 33 -1.78 11.03 8.80
N LYS A 34 -0.77 10.51 8.10
CA LYS A 34 0.56 11.14 8.02
C LYS A 34 0.70 12.11 6.85
N PHE A 35 0.10 11.79 5.71
CA PHE A 35 0.29 12.52 4.44
C PHE A 35 -1.01 13.11 3.89
N GLY A 36 -2.08 13.09 4.69
CA GLY A 36 -3.41 13.57 4.32
C GLY A 36 -4.14 12.60 3.39
N SER A 37 -5.45 12.53 3.53
CA SER A 37 -6.33 11.75 2.65
C SER A 37 -6.29 12.27 1.19
N SER A 38 -6.68 11.49 0.18
CA SER A 38 -7.21 10.12 0.25
C SER A 38 -6.27 9.09 -0.38
N TRP A 39 -5.70 8.20 0.44
CA TRP A 39 -4.87 7.09 0.01
C TRP A 39 -5.70 5.83 -0.26
N HIS A 40 -5.20 5.03 -1.19
CA HIS A 40 -5.77 3.75 -1.61
C HIS A 40 -4.68 2.68 -1.59
N VAL A 41 -5.05 1.47 -1.21
CA VAL A 41 -4.13 0.34 -1.05
C VAL A 41 -4.76 -0.93 -1.59
N VAL A 42 -4.01 -1.69 -2.39
CA VAL A 42 -4.37 -3.03 -2.86
C VAL A 42 -3.23 -3.99 -2.52
N ILE A 43 -3.57 -5.15 -1.97
CA ILE A 43 -2.62 -6.23 -1.65
C ILE A 43 -3.17 -7.54 -2.20
N GLY A 44 -2.37 -8.28 -2.94
CA GLY A 44 -2.76 -9.58 -3.47
C GLY A 44 -1.68 -10.23 -4.33
N GLU A 45 -1.85 -11.52 -4.60
CA GLU A 45 -0.89 -12.32 -5.38
C GLU A 45 -1.10 -12.21 -6.90
N GLY A 46 -2.29 -11.77 -7.34
CA GLY A 46 -2.61 -11.61 -8.74
C GLY A 46 -3.67 -10.54 -8.97
N PHE A 47 -3.22 -9.37 -9.45
CA PHE A 47 -4.12 -8.30 -9.91
C PHE A 47 -3.45 -7.43 -10.97
N GLY A 48 -4.25 -6.84 -11.83
CA GLY A 48 -3.88 -5.71 -12.68
C GLY A 48 -4.61 -4.45 -12.20
N PHE A 49 -4.07 -3.27 -12.46
CA PHE A 49 -4.71 -2.01 -12.11
C PHE A 49 -4.44 -0.93 -13.16
N GLU A 50 -5.43 -0.09 -13.39
CA GLU A 50 -5.35 1.15 -14.16
C GLU A 50 -5.97 2.24 -13.30
N VAL A 51 -5.16 3.20 -12.84
CA VAL A 51 -5.60 4.22 -11.87
C VAL A 51 -5.03 5.59 -12.21
N THR A 52 -5.88 6.61 -12.08
CA THR A 52 -5.45 8.01 -12.04
C THR A 52 -4.96 8.33 -10.64
N HIS A 53 -3.76 8.92 -10.53
CA HIS A 53 -3.12 9.21 -9.25
C HIS A 53 -2.36 10.53 -9.31
N GLU A 54 -2.10 11.12 -8.14
CA GLU A 54 -1.25 12.31 -8.03
C GLU A 54 0.20 11.97 -8.43
N VAL A 55 0.83 12.84 -9.24
CA VAL A 55 2.20 12.66 -9.71
C VAL A 55 3.15 12.43 -8.53
N LYS A 56 3.99 11.38 -8.61
CA LYS A 56 4.94 10.91 -7.57
C LYS A 56 4.30 10.24 -6.33
N ASN A 57 2.98 10.08 -6.28
CA ASN A 57 2.28 9.39 -5.18
C ASN A 57 1.73 8.02 -5.61
N LEU A 58 2.59 7.21 -6.23
CA LEU A 58 2.34 5.81 -6.55
C LEU A 58 3.54 4.97 -6.10
N LEU A 59 3.27 3.91 -5.35
CA LEU A 59 4.23 2.87 -4.98
C LEU A 59 3.66 1.52 -5.39
N TYR A 60 4.42 0.78 -6.17
CA TYR A 60 4.17 -0.62 -6.49
C TYR A 60 5.40 -1.44 -6.09
N MET A 61 5.20 -2.45 -5.24
CA MET A 61 6.28 -3.31 -4.73
C MET A 61 5.81 -4.74 -4.50
N PHE A 62 6.77 -5.65 -4.37
CA PHE A 62 6.53 -7.04 -3.97
C PHE A 62 7.08 -7.31 -2.58
N PHE A 63 6.33 -8.08 -1.79
CA PHE A 63 6.69 -8.61 -0.50
C PHE A 63 6.71 -10.15 -0.58
N GLY A 64 7.73 -10.80 -0.02
CA GLY A 64 7.83 -12.26 -0.02
C GLY A 64 7.93 -12.93 -1.41
N GLY A 65 8.19 -12.15 -2.46
CA GLY A 65 8.32 -12.62 -3.84
C GLY A 65 7.01 -12.78 -4.61
N SER A 66 5.89 -13.10 -3.96
CA SER A 66 4.59 -13.32 -4.61
C SER A 66 3.51 -12.28 -4.29
N LEU A 67 3.61 -11.59 -3.14
CA LEU A 67 2.56 -10.69 -2.68
C LEU A 67 2.83 -9.27 -3.19
N ALA A 68 2.02 -8.79 -4.14
CA ALA A 68 2.12 -7.44 -4.64
C ALA A 68 1.36 -6.46 -3.73
N VAL A 69 1.96 -5.29 -3.50
CA VAL A 69 1.38 -4.16 -2.75
C VAL A 69 1.40 -2.93 -3.65
N CYS A 70 0.22 -2.38 -3.92
CA CYS A 70 0.03 -1.14 -4.65
C CYS A 70 -0.57 -0.08 -3.73
N VAL A 71 0.08 1.07 -3.61
CA VAL A 71 -0.34 2.21 -2.77
C VAL A 71 -0.33 3.46 -3.64
N TRP A 72 -1.44 4.20 -3.67
CA TRP A 72 -1.51 5.47 -4.41
C TRP A 72 -2.40 6.50 -3.73
N LYS A 73 -2.20 7.77 -4.08
CA LYS A 73 -3.03 8.89 -3.62
C LYS A 73 -3.89 9.43 -4.76
N CYS A 74 -5.17 9.65 -4.45
CA CYS A 74 -6.10 10.41 -5.28
C CYS A 74 -6.24 11.81 -4.67
N SER A 75 -5.98 12.85 -5.47
CA SER A 75 -6.23 14.28 -5.19
C SER A 75 -6.08 14.70 -3.71
#